data_AF-A0A7J8GPP8-F1
#
_entry.id   AF-A0A7J8GPP8-F1
#
_cell.length_a   1.000
_cell.length_b   1.000
_cell.length_c   1.000
_cell.angle_alpha   90.00
_cell.angle_beta   90.00
_cell.angle_gamma   90.00
#
_symmetry.space_group_name_H-M   'P 1'
#
loop_
_entity.id
_entity.type
_entity.pdbx_description
1 polymer ?
#
loop_
_entity_poly.entity_id
_entity_poly.type
_entity_poly.pdbx_seq_one_letter_code
_entity_poly.pdbx_strand_id
1 'polypeptide(L)'
;MTACQSWSPLWKTLGSFKEFLESQGIELNPPEKMALDPYTELRKQPLHQYVTPSDFDQLKQFLTFDKQVLRFYAIWDDTDSMFGECRNYIIHYYLMDDTVEIREVHERNNGRDPFPLLMNRQRMPKVLVANAENFPQCVLEISDQEVSEWYTAKDFIVGKPLTILGRTFFIYDCDPFTRRYYKEKFGISDLPRIDVGKKEPPRIKQELPPYNGFGPVEDSAQNCFALVPKAPKKDVIKMLMNDNKVLRYLASLQTN
;
A
#
# COMPACT_ATOMS: atom_id res chain seq x y z
N MET A 1 27.92 -30.11 -51.81
CA MET A 1 27.64 -31.51 -52.21
C MET A 1 26.16 -31.71 -51.93
N THR A 2 25.25 -31.93 -52.88
CA THR A 2 25.34 -32.69 -54.13
C THR A 2 24.24 -32.19 -55.09
N ALA A 3 24.51 -32.32 -56.38
CA ALA A 3 23.79 -31.85 -57.57
C ALA A 3 22.25 -31.74 -57.53
N CYS A 4 21.74 -30.58 -57.96
CA CYS A 4 20.47 -30.52 -58.71
C CYS A 4 20.81 -29.94 -60.09
N GLN A 5 20.97 -30.83 -61.07
CA GLN A 5 21.26 -30.48 -62.45
C GLN A 5 20.12 -29.62 -63.00
N SER A 6 20.45 -28.40 -63.40
CA SER A 6 19.56 -27.55 -64.18
C SER A 6 19.35 -28.20 -65.54
N TRP A 7 18.20 -28.82 -65.76
CA TRP A 7 17.73 -29.16 -67.09
C TRP A 7 17.45 -27.85 -67.83
N SER A 8 18.35 -27.44 -68.72
CA SER A 8 18.07 -26.40 -69.70
C SER A 8 17.07 -26.98 -70.69
N PRO A 9 15.85 -26.43 -70.83
CA PRO A 9 14.85 -27.15 -71.54
C PRO A 9 14.88 -26.77 -73.03
N LEU A 10 15.00 -27.82 -73.83
CA LEU A 10 15.28 -27.87 -75.26
C LEU A 10 14.07 -27.46 -76.14
N TRP A 11 13.33 -26.41 -75.77
CA TRP A 11 12.13 -25.96 -76.50
C TRP A 11 12.26 -24.59 -77.17
N LYS A 12 13.46 -24.02 -77.26
CA LYS A 12 13.69 -22.74 -77.95
C LYS A 12 13.74 -22.81 -79.49
N THR A 13 13.15 -23.84 -80.12
CA THR A 13 13.11 -23.95 -81.60
C THR A 13 11.76 -24.34 -82.17
N LEU A 14 10.67 -24.17 -81.43
CA LEU A 14 9.31 -24.23 -81.98
C LEU A 14 8.70 -22.85 -81.84
N GLY A 15 8.47 -22.18 -82.97
CA GLY A 15 7.72 -20.92 -83.03
C GLY A 15 6.42 -21.06 -82.24
N SER A 16 6.03 -19.99 -81.57
CA SER A 16 4.85 -20.00 -80.69
C SER A 16 3.64 -20.53 -81.46
N PHE A 17 2.82 -21.39 -80.85
CA PHE A 17 1.56 -21.87 -81.45
C PHE A 17 0.67 -20.71 -81.95
N LYS A 18 0.80 -19.54 -81.31
CA LYS A 18 0.21 -18.28 -81.73
C LYS A 18 0.72 -17.82 -83.10
N GLU A 19 2.03 -17.82 -83.32
CA GLU A 19 2.68 -17.43 -84.59
C GLU A 19 2.28 -18.38 -85.73
N PHE A 20 2.13 -19.68 -85.43
CA PHE A 20 1.64 -20.66 -86.41
C PHE A 20 0.19 -20.36 -86.84
N LEU A 21 -0.72 -20.10 -85.90
CA LEU A 21 -2.13 -19.82 -86.22
C LEU A 21 -2.31 -18.47 -86.92
N GLU A 22 -1.53 -17.45 -86.56
CA GLU A 22 -1.50 -16.16 -87.28
C GLU A 22 -0.99 -16.34 -88.72
N SER A 23 -0.01 -17.22 -88.96
CA SER A 23 0.47 -17.53 -90.31
C SER A 23 -0.57 -18.25 -91.19
N GLN A 24 -1.51 -18.98 -90.56
CA GLN A 24 -2.65 -19.62 -91.24
C GLN A 24 -3.85 -18.68 -91.39
N GLY A 25 -3.71 -17.40 -91.03
CA GLY A 25 -4.74 -16.36 -91.18
C GLY A 25 -5.81 -16.37 -90.08
N ILE A 26 -5.55 -17.02 -88.95
CA ILE A 26 -6.49 -17.10 -87.82
C ILE A 26 -6.01 -16.13 -86.73
N GLU A 27 -6.69 -15.01 -86.57
CA GLU A 27 -6.43 -14.05 -85.49
C GLU A 27 -6.94 -14.59 -84.15
N LEU A 28 -6.03 -14.74 -83.19
CA LEU A 28 -6.35 -15.21 -81.85
C LEU A 28 -6.73 -14.05 -80.93
N ASN A 29 -7.78 -14.23 -80.15
CA ASN A 29 -8.14 -13.30 -79.08
C ASN A 29 -7.01 -13.16 -78.04
N PRO A 30 -6.89 -11.98 -77.39
CA PRO A 30 -5.96 -11.81 -76.28
C PRO A 30 -6.27 -12.83 -75.16
N PRO A 31 -5.25 -13.30 -74.42
CA PRO A 31 -5.45 -14.29 -73.38
C PRO A 31 -6.39 -13.76 -72.30
N GLU A 32 -7.50 -14.45 -72.10
CA GLU A 32 -8.44 -14.12 -71.03
C GLU A 32 -7.83 -14.45 -69.67
N LYS A 33 -8.19 -13.66 -68.65
CA LYS A 33 -7.81 -13.96 -67.28
C LYS A 33 -8.58 -15.20 -66.84
N MET A 34 -7.87 -16.20 -66.29
CA MET A 34 -8.51 -17.37 -65.70
C MET A 34 -9.55 -16.95 -64.66
N ALA A 35 -10.69 -17.65 -64.64
CA ALA A 35 -11.72 -17.42 -63.64
C ALA A 35 -11.16 -17.69 -62.23
N LEU A 36 -11.60 -16.88 -61.25
CA LEU A 36 -11.24 -17.09 -59.86
C LEU A 36 -11.95 -18.34 -59.34
N ASP A 37 -11.17 -19.32 -58.87
CA ASP A 37 -11.70 -20.51 -58.23
C ASP A 37 -12.02 -20.23 -56.75
N PRO A 38 -13.29 -20.41 -56.31
CA PRO A 38 -13.69 -20.22 -54.91
C PRO A 38 -12.84 -21.02 -53.92
N TYR A 39 -12.41 -22.23 -54.30
CA TYR A 39 -11.60 -23.08 -53.42
C TYR A 39 -10.20 -22.48 -53.19
N THR A 40 -9.59 -21.92 -54.23
CA THR A 40 -8.29 -21.26 -54.14
C THR A 40 -8.35 -19.96 -53.33
N GLU A 41 -9.43 -19.18 -53.45
CA GLU A 41 -9.62 -17.94 -52.66
C GLU A 41 -9.81 -18.23 -51.16
N LEU A 42 -10.57 -19.26 -50.81
CA LEU A 42 -10.77 -19.66 -49.41
C LEU A 42 -9.45 -20.06 -48.73
N ARG A 43 -8.51 -20.60 -49.50
CA ARG A 43 -7.21 -21.09 -48.99
C ARG A 43 -6.13 -20.02 -48.92
N LYS A 44 -6.34 -18.86 -49.54
CA LYS A 44 -5.50 -17.67 -49.36
C LYS A 44 -5.73 -16.99 -48.01
N GLN A 45 -6.80 -17.35 -47.29
CA GLN A 45 -7.00 -16.88 -45.94
C GLN A 45 -5.81 -17.32 -45.08
N PRO A 46 -5.16 -16.40 -44.35
CA PRO A 46 -4.03 -16.76 -43.50
C PRO A 46 -4.49 -17.85 -42.54
N LEU A 47 -3.69 -18.91 -42.42
CA LEU A 47 -3.89 -19.90 -41.37
C LEU A 47 -4.01 -19.16 -40.04
N HIS A 48 -5.00 -19.53 -39.24
CA HIS A 48 -5.25 -18.93 -37.93
C HIS A 48 -4.03 -19.18 -37.03
N GLN A 49 -3.02 -18.31 -37.11
CA GLN A 49 -1.87 -18.34 -36.22
C GLN A 49 -2.30 -17.69 -34.93
N TYR A 50 -2.44 -18.51 -33.90
CA TYR A 50 -2.51 -18.02 -32.53
C TYR A 50 -1.12 -17.48 -32.19
N VAL A 51 -0.93 -16.17 -32.36
CA VAL A 51 0.16 -15.47 -31.69
C VAL A 51 -0.25 -15.43 -30.23
N THR A 52 0.38 -16.26 -29.40
CA THR A 52 0.28 -16.10 -27.94
C THR A 52 0.74 -14.67 -27.65
N PRO A 53 -0.14 -13.79 -27.14
CA PRO A 53 0.32 -12.48 -26.71
C PRO A 53 1.47 -12.71 -25.72
N SER A 54 2.59 -12.02 -25.92
CA SER A 54 3.67 -12.00 -24.93
C SER A 54 3.16 -11.18 -23.73
N ASP A 55 2.28 -11.80 -22.95
CA ASP A 55 1.82 -11.22 -21.71
C ASP A 55 3.01 -11.13 -20.76
N PHE A 56 2.91 -10.21 -19.80
CA PHE A 56 3.90 -10.06 -18.75
C PHE A 56 4.19 -11.44 -18.14
N ASP A 57 5.47 -11.84 -18.10
CA ASP A 57 5.85 -13.17 -17.66
C ASP A 57 5.62 -13.29 -16.14
N GLN A 58 4.41 -13.73 -15.77
CA GLN A 58 3.98 -13.92 -14.38
C GLN A 58 4.95 -14.86 -13.65
N LEU A 59 5.47 -15.88 -14.36
CA LEU A 59 6.46 -16.79 -13.80
C LEU A 59 7.77 -16.05 -13.51
N LYS A 60 8.23 -15.17 -14.41
CA LYS A 60 9.41 -14.34 -14.14
C LYS A 60 9.20 -13.38 -12.98
N GLN A 61 8.03 -12.75 -12.85
CA GLN A 61 7.73 -11.88 -11.69
C GLN A 61 7.79 -12.69 -10.40
N PHE A 62 7.12 -13.85 -10.38
CA PHE A 62 7.15 -14.78 -9.26
C PHE A 62 8.59 -15.17 -8.89
N LEU A 63 9.39 -15.63 -9.86
CA LEU A 63 10.77 -16.06 -9.62
C LEU A 63 11.69 -14.92 -9.15
N THR A 64 11.44 -13.69 -9.61
CA THR A 64 12.28 -12.53 -9.26
C THR A 64 11.97 -11.99 -7.86
N PHE A 65 10.69 -11.97 -7.50
CA PHE A 65 10.20 -11.35 -6.27
C PHE A 65 9.66 -12.35 -5.25
N ASP A 66 9.95 -13.64 -5.41
CA ASP A 66 9.55 -14.69 -4.47
C ASP A 66 9.96 -14.30 -3.05
N LYS A 67 9.00 -14.41 -2.11
CA LYS A 67 9.13 -14.05 -0.68
C LYS A 67 9.46 -12.59 -0.39
N GLN A 68 9.47 -11.70 -1.39
CA GLN A 68 9.64 -10.27 -1.17
C GLN A 68 8.27 -9.62 -0.92
N VAL A 69 8.05 -9.22 0.32
CA VAL A 69 6.80 -8.61 0.77
C VAL A 69 7.09 -7.23 1.31
N LEU A 70 6.36 -6.24 0.81
CA LEU A 70 6.40 -4.90 1.38
C LEU A 70 5.44 -4.83 2.56
N ARG A 71 5.97 -4.47 3.73
CA ARG A 71 5.21 -4.30 4.97
C ARG A 71 5.11 -2.83 5.37
N PHE A 72 3.88 -2.37 5.54
CA PHE A 72 3.52 -1.04 6.02
C PHE A 72 2.74 -1.13 7.31
N TYR A 73 2.95 -0.15 8.18
CA TYR A 73 2.18 0.03 9.40
C TYR A 73 1.20 1.17 9.18
N ALA A 74 -0.07 0.88 9.40
CA ALA A 74 -1.15 1.81 9.13
C ALA A 74 -2.10 1.90 10.32
N ILE A 75 -2.82 3.00 10.38
CA ILE A 75 -3.90 3.23 11.33
C ILE A 75 -5.16 3.49 10.55
N TRP A 76 -6.26 2.89 10.97
CA TRP A 76 -7.58 3.27 10.51
C TRP A 76 -8.27 4.00 11.64
N ASP A 77 -8.56 5.27 11.42
CA ASP A 77 -9.24 6.13 12.37
C ASP A 77 -10.72 6.22 12.01
N ASP A 78 -11.56 5.53 12.78
CA ASP A 78 -13.02 5.55 12.60
C ASP A 78 -13.71 6.34 13.71
N THR A 79 -12.98 7.14 14.51
CA THR A 79 -13.53 7.81 15.72
C THR A 79 -14.71 8.76 15.47
N ASP A 80 -14.94 9.16 14.22
CA ASP A 80 -16.09 9.97 13.84
C ASP A 80 -17.41 9.18 13.90
N SER A 81 -17.34 7.85 13.87
CA SER A 81 -18.47 6.94 14.02
C SER A 81 -18.89 6.77 15.49
N MET A 82 -20.18 6.54 15.75
CA MET A 82 -20.75 6.44 17.11
C MET A 82 -20.08 5.41 18.03
N PHE A 83 -19.56 4.33 17.45
CA PHE A 83 -18.79 3.28 18.15
C PHE A 83 -17.41 3.10 17.51
N GLY A 84 -16.94 4.16 16.87
CA GLY A 84 -15.72 4.21 16.12
C GLY A 84 -14.49 4.18 17.00
N GLU A 85 -13.44 3.54 16.52
CA GLU A 85 -12.17 3.47 17.21
C GLU A 85 -11.02 3.68 16.25
N CYS A 86 -9.90 4.16 16.81
CA CYS A 86 -8.65 4.28 16.10
C CYS A 86 -7.84 2.99 16.30
N ARG A 87 -7.53 2.27 15.22
CA ARG A 87 -6.98 0.91 15.29
C ARG A 87 -5.73 0.75 14.41
N ASN A 88 -4.82 -0.10 14.87
CA ASN A 88 -3.56 -0.39 14.19
C ASN A 88 -3.71 -1.60 13.25
N TYR A 89 -3.18 -1.46 12.04
CA TYR A 89 -3.19 -2.46 10.99
C TYR A 89 -1.81 -2.63 10.38
N ILE A 90 -1.54 -3.82 9.86
CA ILE A 90 -0.36 -4.11 9.04
C ILE A 90 -0.82 -4.42 7.64
N ILE A 91 -0.31 -3.68 6.67
CA ILE A 91 -0.59 -3.88 5.25
C ILE A 91 0.61 -4.60 4.62
N HIS A 92 0.34 -5.74 3.98
CA HIS A 92 1.31 -6.49 3.20
C HIS A 92 1.00 -6.34 1.72
N TYR A 93 2.01 -5.94 0.94
CA TYR A 93 1.97 -5.90 -0.52
C TYR A 93 2.97 -6.92 -1.07
N TYR A 94 2.46 -7.92 -1.77
CA TYR A 94 3.26 -9.00 -2.32
C TYR A 94 3.75 -8.62 -3.72
N LEU A 95 5.06 -8.49 -3.89
CA LEU A 95 5.66 -8.09 -5.18
C LEU A 95 5.58 -9.18 -6.26
N MET A 96 5.34 -10.42 -5.85
CA MET A 96 5.29 -11.58 -6.76
C MET A 96 4.05 -11.59 -7.66
N ASP A 97 2.94 -11.02 -7.19
CA ASP A 97 1.62 -11.08 -7.84
C ASP A 97 0.79 -9.80 -7.65
N ASP A 98 1.40 -8.73 -7.13
CA ASP A 98 0.79 -7.42 -6.89
C ASP A 98 -0.50 -7.49 -6.04
N THR A 99 -0.54 -8.42 -5.09
CA THR A 99 -1.66 -8.61 -4.16
C THR A 99 -1.46 -7.92 -2.82
N VAL A 100 -2.57 -7.59 -2.15
CA VAL A 100 -2.60 -6.91 -0.86
C VAL A 100 -3.30 -7.78 0.17
N GLU A 101 -2.73 -7.86 1.37
CA GLU A 101 -3.32 -8.49 2.55
C GLU A 101 -3.29 -7.49 3.71
N ILE A 102 -4.38 -7.40 4.48
CA ILE A 102 -4.47 -6.48 5.62
C ILE A 102 -4.70 -7.29 6.90
N ARG A 103 -3.76 -7.17 7.85
CA ARG A 103 -3.76 -7.85 9.14
C ARG A 103 -4.13 -6.91 10.27
N GLU A 104 -4.94 -7.42 11.19
CA GLU A 104 -5.31 -6.71 12.41
C GLU A 104 -4.21 -6.90 13.46
N VAL A 105 -3.78 -5.80 14.10
CA VAL A 105 -2.85 -5.89 15.23
C VAL A 105 -3.66 -5.92 16.53
N HIS A 106 -3.55 -7.03 17.26
CA HIS A 106 -4.26 -7.23 18.52
C HIS A 106 -3.36 -6.89 19.71
N GLU A 107 -3.90 -6.10 20.63
CA GLU A 107 -3.26 -5.78 21.90
C GLU A 107 -3.81 -6.68 23.02
N ARG A 108 -3.01 -6.85 24.09
CA ARG A 108 -3.45 -7.61 25.25
C ARG A 108 -4.60 -6.87 25.93
N ASN A 109 -5.67 -7.60 26.25
CA ASN A 109 -6.89 -7.07 26.88
C ASN A 109 -7.67 -6.05 26.00
N ASN A 110 -7.61 -6.16 24.67
CA ASN A 110 -8.39 -5.32 23.75
C ASN A 110 -9.91 -5.65 23.75
N GLY A 111 -10.31 -6.83 24.24
CA GLY A 111 -11.73 -7.20 24.34
C GLY A 111 -12.37 -7.63 23.02
N ARG A 112 -11.57 -7.86 21.97
CA ARG A 112 -11.99 -8.42 20.68
C ARG A 112 -11.63 -9.89 20.54
N ASP A 113 -12.38 -10.56 19.67
CA ASP A 113 -12.05 -11.89 19.18
C ASP A 113 -10.76 -11.81 18.34
N PRO A 114 -9.72 -12.62 18.62
CA PRO A 114 -8.43 -12.56 17.94
C PRO A 114 -8.49 -13.08 16.50
N PHE A 115 -9.11 -12.31 15.59
CA PHE A 115 -9.04 -12.58 14.16
C PHE A 115 -7.76 -11.98 13.56
N PRO A 116 -6.92 -12.77 12.88
CA PRO A 116 -5.64 -12.27 12.37
C PRO A 116 -5.76 -11.34 11.16
N LEU A 117 -6.85 -11.47 10.38
CA LEU A 117 -7.02 -10.82 9.08
C LEU A 117 -8.25 -9.92 9.07
N LEU A 118 -8.08 -8.69 8.59
CA LEU A 118 -9.19 -7.84 8.19
C LEU A 118 -9.62 -8.15 6.76
N MET A 119 -8.63 -8.36 5.88
CA MET A 119 -8.84 -8.59 4.45
C MET A 119 -7.90 -9.69 3.98
N ASN A 120 -8.46 -10.71 3.34
CA ASN A 120 -7.70 -11.78 2.71
C ASN A 120 -6.83 -11.24 1.57
N ARG A 121 -5.75 -11.96 1.30
CA ARG A 121 -4.83 -11.64 0.21
C ARG A 121 -5.56 -11.67 -1.14
N GLN A 122 -5.61 -10.52 -1.81
CA GLN A 122 -6.22 -10.40 -3.13
C GLN A 122 -5.66 -9.19 -3.88
N ARG A 123 -5.81 -9.15 -5.21
CA ARG A 123 -5.48 -7.98 -6.01
C ARG A 123 -6.54 -6.91 -5.77
N MET A 124 -6.11 -5.66 -5.51
CA MET A 124 -7.03 -4.60 -5.11
C MET A 124 -7.30 -3.63 -6.26
N PRO A 125 -8.57 -3.42 -6.66
CA PRO A 125 -8.92 -2.40 -7.64
C PRO A 125 -8.82 -1.02 -7.00
N LYS A 126 -8.20 -0.08 -7.72
CA LYS A 126 -8.10 1.34 -7.34
C LYS A 126 -9.20 2.16 -7.97
N VAL A 127 -9.41 1.98 -9.28
CA VAL A 127 -10.48 2.64 -10.04
C VAL A 127 -11.28 1.56 -10.76
N LEU A 128 -12.57 1.50 -10.44
CA LEU A 128 -13.53 0.66 -11.15
C LEU A 128 -14.12 1.44 -12.32
N VAL A 129 -14.26 0.79 -13.46
CA VAL A 129 -14.96 1.36 -14.61
C VAL A 129 -16.42 1.53 -14.20
N ALA A 130 -16.97 2.73 -14.40
CA ALA A 130 -18.38 2.99 -14.18
C ALA A 130 -19.20 2.32 -15.27
N ASN A 131 -19.32 0.99 -15.23
CA ASN A 131 -20.31 0.25 -16.00
C ASN A 131 -21.66 0.42 -15.30
N ALA A 132 -22.14 1.66 -15.29
CA ALA A 132 -23.53 1.96 -15.03
C ALA A 132 -24.35 1.31 -16.16
N GLU A 133 -25.51 0.79 -15.79
CA GLU A 133 -26.73 0.56 -16.61
C GLU A 133 -27.31 -0.85 -16.41
N ASN A 134 -26.51 -1.93 -16.29
CA ASN A 134 -27.09 -3.28 -16.42
C ASN A 134 -27.21 -4.15 -15.16
N PHE A 135 -26.38 -3.99 -14.11
CA PHE A 135 -26.44 -4.89 -12.95
C PHE A 135 -25.90 -4.28 -11.65
N PRO A 136 -26.50 -4.55 -10.47
CA PRO A 136 -26.02 -4.02 -9.21
C PRO A 136 -24.63 -4.57 -8.84
N GLN A 137 -23.73 -3.66 -8.46
CA GLN A 137 -22.32 -3.92 -8.12
C GLN A 137 -22.12 -4.90 -6.95
N CYS A 138 -23.17 -5.18 -6.16
CA CYS A 138 -23.10 -6.11 -5.03
C CYS A 138 -23.21 -7.59 -5.41
N VAL A 139 -23.44 -7.94 -6.69
CA VAL A 139 -23.75 -9.32 -7.12
C VAL A 139 -22.66 -9.95 -8.00
N LEU A 140 -21.72 -9.17 -8.54
CA LEU A 140 -20.67 -9.69 -9.42
C LEU A 140 -19.31 -9.71 -8.72
N GLU A 141 -18.58 -10.82 -8.90
CA GLU A 141 -17.14 -10.87 -8.62
C GLU A 141 -16.44 -9.92 -9.60
N ILE A 142 -15.60 -9.02 -9.07
CA ILE A 142 -14.94 -7.98 -9.87
C ILE A 142 -14.01 -8.66 -10.89
N SER A 143 -14.37 -8.59 -12.17
CA SER A 143 -13.57 -9.17 -13.25
C SER A 143 -12.45 -8.21 -13.68
N ASP A 144 -11.37 -8.73 -14.27
CA ASP A 144 -10.26 -7.90 -14.77
C ASP A 144 -10.71 -6.85 -15.80
N GLN A 145 -11.84 -7.08 -16.49
CA GLN A 145 -12.39 -6.17 -17.50
C GLN A 145 -13.09 -4.95 -16.89
N GLU A 146 -13.51 -5.03 -15.63
CA GLU A 146 -14.24 -3.97 -14.93
C GLU A 146 -13.30 -3.04 -14.14
N VAL A 147 -12.02 -3.39 -14.07
CA VAL A 147 -11.01 -2.62 -13.32
C VAL A 147 -10.19 -1.78 -14.28
N SER A 148 -10.29 -0.45 -14.14
CA SER A 148 -9.50 0.49 -14.92
C SER A 148 -8.06 0.56 -14.40
N GLU A 149 -7.88 0.60 -13.08
CA GLU A 149 -6.57 0.73 -12.45
C GLU A 149 -6.45 -0.17 -11.22
N TRP A 150 -5.31 -0.84 -11.11
CA TRP A 150 -4.95 -1.69 -9.96
C TRP A 150 -3.99 -0.95 -9.03
N TYR A 151 -4.08 -1.26 -7.74
CA TYR A 151 -3.12 -0.76 -6.77
C TYR A 151 -1.71 -1.28 -7.06
N THR A 152 -0.76 -0.37 -7.19
CA THR A 152 0.65 -0.68 -7.39
C THR A 152 1.44 -0.31 -6.14
N ALA A 153 2.63 -0.91 -5.94
CA ALA A 153 3.54 -0.50 -4.86
C ALA A 153 3.72 1.03 -4.74
N LYS A 154 3.74 1.76 -5.86
CA LYS A 154 3.88 3.23 -5.87
C LYS A 154 2.78 3.99 -5.10
N ASP A 155 1.59 3.41 -4.97
CA ASP A 155 0.47 4.04 -4.28
C ASP A 155 0.62 4.00 -2.74
N PHE A 156 1.44 3.08 -2.22
CA PHE A 156 1.70 2.92 -0.79
C PHE A 156 2.85 3.83 -0.37
N ILE A 157 2.54 4.98 0.21
CA ILE A 157 3.54 5.99 0.64
C ILE A 157 3.31 6.33 2.11
N VAL A 158 4.39 6.32 2.90
CA VAL A 158 4.34 6.73 4.31
C VAL A 158 3.96 8.21 4.42
N GLY A 159 3.01 8.52 5.30
CA GLY A 159 2.45 9.84 5.51
C GLY A 159 1.30 10.21 4.59
N LYS A 160 0.89 9.33 3.68
CA LYS A 160 -0.31 9.53 2.85
C LYS A 160 -1.46 8.61 3.29
N PRO A 161 -2.71 9.09 3.18
CA PRO A 161 -3.87 8.24 3.34
C PRO A 161 -4.05 7.32 2.12
N LEU A 162 -4.55 6.11 2.38
CA LEU A 162 -4.77 5.05 1.40
C LEU A 162 -6.20 4.51 1.59
N THR A 163 -7.03 4.61 0.55
CA THR A 163 -8.44 4.20 0.63
C THR A 163 -8.67 2.83 0.01
N ILE A 164 -8.96 1.82 0.83
CA ILE A 164 -9.22 0.45 0.36
C ILE A 164 -10.62 0.04 0.80
N LEU A 165 -11.47 -0.39 -0.15
CA LEU A 165 -12.84 -0.87 0.11
C LEU A 165 -13.68 0.10 0.96
N GLY A 166 -13.54 1.41 0.71
CA GLY A 166 -14.23 2.47 1.45
C GLY A 166 -13.64 2.79 2.83
N ARG A 167 -12.54 2.15 3.25
CA ARG A 167 -11.83 2.46 4.50
C ARG A 167 -10.54 3.22 4.22
N THR A 168 -10.33 4.31 4.93
CA THR A 168 -9.16 5.21 4.80
C THR A 168 -8.08 4.86 5.83
N PHE A 169 -7.01 4.22 5.38
CA PHE A 169 -5.85 3.88 6.19
C PHE A 169 -4.79 4.98 6.10
N PHE A 170 -4.28 5.44 7.24
CA PHE A 170 -3.12 6.33 7.30
C PHE A 170 -1.84 5.52 7.53
N ILE A 171 -0.94 5.48 6.55
CA ILE A 171 0.33 4.78 6.67
C ILE A 171 1.32 5.65 7.44
N TYR A 172 1.77 5.20 8.61
CA TYR A 172 2.65 5.98 9.47
C TYR A 172 4.10 5.46 9.54
N ASP A 173 4.32 4.18 9.21
CA ASP A 173 5.65 3.58 9.21
C ASP A 173 5.76 2.45 8.18
N CYS A 174 6.98 2.02 7.89
CA CYS A 174 7.27 0.92 6.98
C CYS A 174 8.56 0.19 7.39
N ASP A 175 8.65 -1.08 7.01
CA ASP A 175 9.76 -1.97 7.38
C ASP A 175 11.12 -1.56 6.78
N PRO A 176 12.28 -1.95 7.37
CA PRO A 176 13.58 -1.63 6.78
C PRO A 176 13.78 -2.16 5.36
N PHE A 177 13.19 -3.31 5.03
CA PHE A 177 13.21 -3.87 3.67
C PHE A 177 12.47 -2.96 2.67
N THR A 178 11.27 -2.49 3.03
CA THR A 178 10.49 -1.62 2.14
C THR A 178 11.19 -0.30 1.90
N ARG A 179 11.79 0.29 2.94
CA ARG A 179 12.59 1.51 2.80
C ARG A 179 13.70 1.36 1.76
N ARG A 180 14.41 0.23 1.77
CA ARG A 180 15.47 -0.08 0.79
C ARG A 180 14.88 -0.27 -0.61
N TYR A 181 13.82 -1.05 -0.73
CA TYR A 181 13.13 -1.29 -2.00
C TYR A 181 12.67 0.03 -2.66
N TYR A 182 12.05 0.94 -1.90
CA TYR A 182 11.59 2.23 -2.43
C TYR A 182 12.75 3.14 -2.84
N LYS A 183 13.85 3.10 -2.09
CA LYS A 183 15.06 3.83 -2.44
C LYS A 183 15.68 3.32 -3.74
N GLU A 184 15.75 2.01 -3.94
CA GLU A 184 16.35 1.38 -5.12
C GLU A 184 15.46 1.46 -6.36
N LYS A 185 14.15 1.19 -6.22
CA LYS A 185 13.22 1.11 -7.35
C LYS A 185 12.63 2.45 -7.74
N PHE A 186 12.33 3.32 -6.77
CA PHE A 186 11.63 4.58 -7.01
C PHE A 186 12.49 5.82 -6.70
N GLY A 187 13.71 5.64 -6.16
CA GLY A 187 14.55 6.77 -5.76
C GLY A 187 14.01 7.54 -4.55
N ILE A 188 13.04 6.99 -3.83
CA ILE A 188 12.40 7.66 -2.68
C ILE A 188 13.21 7.31 -1.44
N SER A 189 14.06 8.24 -0.99
CA SER A 189 14.95 8.03 0.16
C SER A 189 14.33 8.34 1.52
N ASP A 190 13.28 9.17 1.56
CA ASP A 190 12.73 9.69 2.81
C ASP A 190 11.30 9.19 3.05
N LEU A 191 11.20 8.14 3.88
CA LEU A 191 9.93 7.59 4.38
C LEU A 191 9.94 7.71 5.91
N PRO A 192 9.85 8.91 6.49
CA PRO A 192 10.03 9.08 7.94
C PRO A 192 8.94 8.35 8.71
N ARG A 193 9.29 7.79 9.88
CA ARG A 193 8.31 7.25 10.81
C ARG A 193 7.52 8.41 11.42
N ILE A 194 6.20 8.37 11.32
CA ILE A 194 5.31 9.38 11.89
C ILE A 194 4.77 8.84 13.21
N ASP A 195 4.86 9.67 14.26
CA ASP A 195 4.27 9.34 15.56
C ASP A 195 2.77 9.67 15.54
N VAL A 196 1.94 8.64 15.69
CA VAL A 196 0.48 8.73 15.72
C VAL A 196 -0.06 8.45 17.13
N GLY A 197 0.82 8.39 18.14
CA GLY A 197 0.43 8.21 19.53
C GLY A 197 -0.48 9.35 20.01
N LYS A 198 -1.65 9.00 20.54
CA LYS A 198 -2.50 9.96 21.25
C LYS A 198 -1.73 10.42 22.49
N LYS A 199 -1.44 11.73 22.59
CA LYS A 199 -0.83 12.31 23.78
C LYS A 199 -1.83 12.19 24.92
N GLU A 200 -1.51 11.39 25.93
CA GLU A 200 -2.33 11.31 27.14
C GLU A 200 -2.42 12.71 27.77
N PRO A 201 -3.63 13.18 28.14
CA PRO A 201 -3.74 14.43 28.86
C PRO A 201 -2.94 14.32 30.16
N PRO A 202 -2.21 15.38 30.56
CA PRO A 202 -1.46 15.35 31.80
C PRO A 202 -2.42 15.08 32.95
N ARG A 203 -2.04 14.15 33.85
CA ARG A 203 -2.82 13.92 35.07
C ARG A 203 -2.92 15.23 35.83
N ILE A 204 -4.14 15.66 36.12
CA ILE A 204 -4.40 16.86 36.92
C ILE A 204 -3.71 16.64 38.27
N LYS A 205 -2.71 17.47 38.58
CA LYS A 205 -2.05 17.43 39.88
C LYS A 205 -3.02 18.03 40.90
N GLN A 206 -3.36 17.27 41.93
CA GLN A 206 -4.15 17.78 43.03
C GLN A 206 -3.29 18.78 43.82
N GLU A 207 -3.70 20.05 43.83
CA GLU A 207 -3.08 21.07 44.67
C GLU A 207 -3.59 20.92 46.10
N LEU A 208 -2.77 21.29 47.07
CA LEU A 208 -3.22 21.34 48.46
C LEU A 208 -4.29 22.43 48.60
N PRO A 209 -5.39 22.16 49.32
CA PRO A 209 -6.38 23.20 49.60
C PRO A 209 -5.75 24.33 50.42
N PRO A 210 -6.34 25.53 50.39
CA PRO A 210 -5.89 26.65 51.22
C PRO A 210 -5.92 26.26 52.71
N TYR A 211 -4.92 26.76 53.44
CA TYR A 211 -4.76 26.47 54.87
C TYR A 211 -5.96 26.97 55.70
N ASN A 212 -6.45 26.12 56.59
CA ASN A 212 -7.70 26.32 57.34
C ASN A 212 -7.55 27.14 58.63
N GLY A 213 -6.34 27.58 58.99
CA GLY A 213 -6.09 28.37 60.20
C GLY A 213 -5.81 27.57 61.48
N PHE A 214 -5.91 26.24 61.46
CA PHE A 214 -5.63 25.39 62.61
C PHE A 214 -4.28 24.67 62.51
N GLY A 215 -3.48 24.70 63.59
CA GLY A 215 -2.20 24.00 63.68
C GLY A 215 -1.04 24.72 62.96
N PRO A 216 0.10 24.05 62.77
CA PRO A 216 1.12 24.49 61.81
C PRO A 216 0.75 24.02 60.40
N VAL A 217 1.11 24.81 59.38
CA VAL A 217 0.79 24.54 57.97
C VAL A 217 1.33 23.17 57.54
N GLU A 218 2.50 22.80 58.03
CA GLU A 218 3.18 21.56 57.71
C GLU A 218 2.45 20.32 58.24
N ASP A 219 1.79 20.43 59.40
CA ASP A 219 1.02 19.35 60.02
C ASP A 219 -0.36 19.23 59.37
N SER A 220 -1.01 20.38 59.13
CA SER A 220 -2.28 20.43 58.41
C SER A 220 -2.17 19.92 56.97
N ALA A 221 -1.03 20.13 56.30
CA ALA A 221 -0.76 19.57 54.98
C ALA A 221 -0.71 18.02 54.99
N GLN A 222 -0.26 17.38 56.08
CA GLN A 222 -0.20 15.91 56.17
C GLN A 222 -1.57 15.26 56.14
N ASN A 223 -2.60 15.94 56.64
CA ASN A 223 -3.98 15.49 56.57
C ASN A 223 -4.51 15.42 55.12
N CYS A 224 -3.92 16.21 54.22
CA CYS A 224 -4.27 16.20 52.79
C CYS A 224 -3.45 15.19 51.97
N PHE A 225 -2.32 14.70 52.48
CA PHE A 225 -1.45 13.77 51.75
C PHE A 225 -1.82 12.30 51.94
N ALA A 226 -2.33 11.92 53.12
CA ALA A 226 -2.67 10.54 53.43
C ALA A 226 -3.86 10.46 54.41
N LEU A 227 -4.63 9.38 54.34
CA LEU A 227 -5.76 9.14 55.24
C LEU A 227 -5.34 9.08 56.72
N VAL A 228 -4.16 8.53 56.99
CA VAL A 228 -3.57 8.52 58.34
C VAL A 228 -2.41 9.52 58.33
N PRO A 229 -2.58 10.71 58.94
CA PRO A 229 -1.55 11.75 58.92
C PRO A 229 -0.32 11.29 59.69
N LYS A 230 0.86 11.59 59.15
CA LYS A 230 2.14 11.32 59.79
C LYS A 230 2.70 12.63 60.32
N ALA A 231 3.27 12.60 61.52
CA ALA A 231 3.89 13.79 62.10
C ALA A 231 5.00 14.34 61.17
N PRO A 232 5.05 15.66 60.93
CA PRO A 232 6.05 16.27 60.06
C PRO A 232 7.46 16.05 60.64
N LYS A 233 8.39 15.66 59.78
CA LYS A 233 9.80 15.46 60.17
C LYS A 233 10.49 16.81 60.28
N LYS A 234 11.12 17.06 61.42
CA LYS A 234 11.98 18.24 61.63
C LYS A 234 13.38 17.96 61.09
N ASP A 235 14.04 19.00 60.58
CA ASP A 235 15.43 18.91 60.11
C ASP A 235 16.40 18.84 61.30
N VAL A 236 16.55 17.65 61.89
CA VAL A 236 17.35 17.41 63.10
C VAL A 236 18.80 17.83 62.93
N ILE A 237 19.38 17.64 61.74
CA ILE A 237 20.76 18.04 61.42
C ILE A 237 20.92 19.56 61.55
N LYS A 238 19.97 20.32 60.99
CA LYS A 238 20.00 21.79 61.03
C LYS A 238 19.85 22.30 62.46
N MET A 239 19.06 21.62 63.28
CA MET A 239 18.90 21.93 64.70
C MET A 239 20.22 21.74 65.45
N LEU A 240 20.88 20.58 65.29
CA LEU A 240 22.17 20.28 65.94
C LEU A 240 23.29 21.22 65.50
N MET A 241 23.40 21.54 64.21
CA MET A 241 24.46 22.41 63.68
C MET A 241 24.36 23.87 64.14
N ASN A 242 23.17 24.31 64.57
CA ASN A 242 22.90 25.71 64.90
C ASN A 242 22.46 25.92 66.35
N ASP A 243 22.49 24.88 67.19
CA ASP A 243 22.00 24.89 68.57
C ASP A 243 22.59 26.03 69.42
N ASN A 244 23.84 26.42 69.14
CA ASN A 244 24.56 27.48 69.86
C ASN A 244 24.85 28.74 69.01
N LYS A 245 24.20 28.90 67.86
CA LYS A 245 24.42 30.05 66.98
C LYS A 245 23.25 31.03 67.09
N VAL A 246 23.48 32.17 67.73
CA VAL A 246 22.47 33.23 67.90
C VAL A 246 22.89 34.48 67.14
N LEU A 247 22.03 34.94 66.24
CA LEU A 247 22.20 36.21 65.55
C LEU A 247 21.62 37.34 66.41
N ARG A 248 22.39 38.41 66.64
CA ARG A 248 21.96 39.58 67.42
C ARG A 248 21.92 40.82 66.54
N TYR A 249 20.82 41.55 66.61
CA TYR A 249 20.59 42.77 65.82
C TYR A 249 20.04 43.88 66.72
N LEU A 250 20.35 45.13 66.36
CA LEU A 250 19.67 46.32 66.90
C LEU A 250 18.53 46.70 65.94
N ALA A 251 17.32 46.83 66.46
CA ALA A 251 16.14 47.20 65.69
C ALA A 251 15.31 48.26 66.44
N SER A 252 14.68 49.16 65.68
CA SER A 252 13.72 50.16 66.19
C SER A 252 12.42 50.05 65.41
N LEU A 253 11.28 49.98 66.10
CA LEU A 253 9.96 49.99 65.47
C LEU A 253 9.62 51.41 65.04
N GLN A 254 9.46 51.65 63.74
CA GLN A 254 8.91 52.89 63.22
C GLN A 254 7.43 52.69 62.89
N THR A 255 6.55 53.46 63.52
CA THR A 255 5.14 53.56 63.17
C THR A 255 4.95 54.62 62.08
N ASN A 256 4.33 54.24 60.96
CA ASN A 256 3.73 55.17 60.01
C ASN A 256 2.26 55.39 60.34
#